data_AF-A0A963VBC5-F1
#
_entry.id   AF-A0A963VBC5-F1
#
_cell.length_a   1.000
_cell.length_b   1.000
_cell.length_c   1.000
_cell.angle_alpha   90.00
_cell.angle_beta   90.00
_cell.angle_gamma   90.00
#
_symmetry.space_group_name_H-M   'P 1'
#
loop_
_entity.id
_entity.type
_entity.pdbx_description
1 polymer ?
#
loop_
_entity_poly.entity_id
_entity_poly.type
_entity_poly.pdbx_seq_one_letter_code
_entity_poly.pdbx_strand_id
1 'polypeptide(L)'
;AHLATTWTGADFFGNFLLDSFPLEMIPGDAETRIGAPGKPYRHEVGYRDLLGLPQPWMPGHARIRHLTVYSDFAQNPFKESRYRQLRDRLSRRLGGQVSRPGVFLARGDDGVPRRLVNEAALCETLAARGFEIVVPSRAEPEEISRKIMGARIVIAVEGSHLSHAIYSMADNGAFLVIQPPDRFAMPYKEFADRMGMRFGFVVAEPADGGFAADTDEILAMVDRLS
;
A
#
# COMPACT_ATOMS: atom_id res chain seq x y z
N ALA A 1 25.18 -14.85 -1.44
CA ALA A 1 24.32 -13.75 -1.92
C ALA A 1 22.88 -14.10 -1.61
N HIS A 2 22.03 -13.10 -1.42
CA HIS A 2 20.68 -13.30 -0.90
C HIS A 2 19.67 -12.78 -1.92
N LEU A 3 18.74 -13.64 -2.34
CA LEU A 3 17.67 -13.22 -3.23
C LEU A 3 16.65 -12.41 -2.43
N ALA A 4 16.61 -11.11 -2.69
CA ALA A 4 15.81 -10.12 -1.97
C ALA A 4 14.74 -9.51 -2.88
N THR A 5 14.03 -10.37 -3.62
CA THR A 5 12.93 -9.98 -4.50
C THR A 5 11.85 -11.07 -4.50
N THR A 6 10.64 -10.69 -4.90
CA THR A 6 9.52 -11.62 -5.11
C THR A 6 9.04 -11.50 -6.54
N TRP A 7 8.56 -12.61 -7.12
CA TRP A 7 7.98 -12.57 -8.46
C TRP A 7 6.75 -11.65 -8.52
N THR A 8 5.85 -11.75 -7.54
CA THR A 8 4.67 -10.90 -7.45
C THR A 8 5.01 -9.42 -7.28
N GLY A 9 6.05 -9.09 -6.50
CA GLY A 9 6.54 -7.73 -6.34
C GLY A 9 7.27 -7.19 -7.57
N ALA A 10 7.65 -8.03 -8.55
CA ALA A 10 8.16 -7.57 -9.83
C ALA A 10 7.05 -7.09 -10.78
N ASP A 11 5.82 -7.61 -10.59
CA ASP A 11 4.66 -7.33 -11.46
C ASP A 11 3.68 -6.33 -10.83
N PHE A 12 3.54 -6.33 -9.50
CA PHE A 12 2.57 -5.49 -8.78
C PHE A 12 3.22 -4.58 -7.74
N PHE A 13 3.03 -3.27 -7.90
CA PHE A 13 3.52 -2.25 -6.95
C PHE A 13 3.04 -2.47 -5.51
N GLY A 14 1.83 -3.02 -5.34
CA GLY A 14 1.31 -3.35 -4.02
C GLY A 14 2.15 -4.40 -3.30
N ASN A 15 2.44 -5.51 -3.99
CA ASN A 15 3.31 -6.57 -3.49
C ASN A 15 4.78 -6.15 -3.40
N PHE A 16 5.21 -5.22 -4.25
CA PHE A 16 6.55 -4.65 -4.14
C PHE A 16 6.76 -3.98 -2.77
N LEU A 17 5.85 -3.09 -2.36
CA LEU A 17 5.91 -2.49 -1.03
C LEU A 17 5.58 -3.50 0.06
N LEU A 18 4.62 -4.39 -0.14
CA LEU A 18 4.13 -5.30 0.91
C LEU A 18 5.08 -6.47 1.18
N ASP A 19 5.74 -7.01 0.15
CA ASP A 19 6.51 -8.27 0.24
C ASP A 19 8.00 -8.06 -0.04
N SER A 20 8.36 -7.32 -1.09
CA SER A 20 9.78 -7.15 -1.45
C SER A 20 10.53 -6.28 -0.45
N PHE A 21 9.98 -5.16 0.01
CA PHE A 21 10.66 -4.29 0.98
C PHE A 21 10.96 -4.97 2.32
N PRO A 22 10.03 -5.68 2.98
CA PRO A 22 10.36 -6.47 4.15
C PRO A 22 11.37 -7.58 3.85
N LEU A 23 11.29 -8.24 2.68
CA LEU A 23 12.23 -9.30 2.31
C LEU A 23 13.67 -8.77 2.20
N GLU A 24 13.85 -7.56 1.69
CA GLU A 24 15.15 -6.87 1.58
C GLU A 24 15.82 -6.61 2.95
N MET A 25 15.05 -6.61 4.04
CA MET A 25 15.57 -6.44 5.41
C MET A 25 16.04 -7.74 6.07
N ILE A 26 15.81 -8.91 5.46
CA ILE A 26 16.25 -10.19 6.05
C ILE A 26 17.78 -10.34 6.02
N PRO A 27 18.47 -10.07 4.89
CA PRO A 27 19.93 -10.12 4.85
C PRO A 27 20.56 -9.02 5.71
N GLY A 28 21.66 -9.34 6.38
CA GLY A 28 22.46 -8.39 7.16
C GLY A 28 23.08 -7.29 6.28
N ASP A 29 23.48 -6.18 6.89
CA ASP A 29 23.96 -5.00 6.15
C ASP A 29 25.24 -5.22 5.34
N ALA A 30 26.09 -6.15 5.77
CA ALA A 30 27.31 -6.53 5.05
C ALA A 30 27.05 -7.60 3.96
N GLU A 31 25.84 -8.14 3.86
CA GLU A 31 25.52 -9.21 2.92
C GLU A 31 25.11 -8.67 1.54
N THR A 32 25.54 -9.35 0.48
CA THR A 32 25.14 -8.98 -0.89
C THR A 32 23.68 -9.36 -1.15
N ARG A 33 22.83 -8.33 -1.24
CA ARG A 33 21.42 -8.44 -1.67
C ARG A 33 21.33 -8.41 -3.19
N ILE A 34 20.67 -9.40 -3.78
CA ILE A 34 20.43 -9.52 -5.21
C ILE A 34 18.92 -9.43 -5.47
N GLY A 35 18.52 -8.52 -6.34
CA GLY A 35 17.17 -8.42 -6.87
C GLY A 35 17.08 -8.97 -8.29
N ALA A 36 15.85 -9.09 -8.78
CA ALA A 36 15.57 -9.39 -10.19
C ALA A 36 15.00 -8.12 -10.84
N PRO A 37 15.42 -7.78 -12.08
CA PRO A 37 14.78 -6.69 -12.82
C PRO A 37 13.28 -6.94 -12.95
N GLY A 38 12.47 -5.92 -12.64
CA GLY A 38 11.01 -5.98 -12.71
C GLY A 38 10.44 -4.76 -13.43
N LYS A 39 9.11 -4.60 -13.37
CA LYS A 39 8.44 -3.42 -13.88
C LYS A 39 8.92 -2.18 -13.11
N PRO A 40 9.31 -1.07 -13.78
CA PRO A 40 9.65 0.15 -13.08
C PRO A 40 8.40 0.75 -12.43
N TYR A 41 8.51 1.15 -11.15
CA TYR A 41 7.45 1.86 -10.44
C TYR A 41 7.84 3.30 -10.19
N ARG A 42 6.98 4.24 -10.62
CA ARG A 42 7.20 5.70 -10.49
C ARG A 42 7.62 6.09 -9.07
N HIS A 43 6.99 5.52 -8.06
CA HIS A 43 7.18 5.89 -6.66
C HIS A 43 8.25 5.09 -5.91
N GLU A 44 8.89 4.09 -6.54
CA GLU A 44 9.88 3.24 -5.88
C GLU A 44 11.03 4.05 -5.29
N VAL A 45 11.65 4.92 -6.10
CA VAL A 45 12.85 5.69 -5.69
C VAL A 45 12.57 6.53 -4.45
N GLY A 46 11.43 7.22 -4.40
CA GLY A 46 11.08 8.05 -3.25
C GLY A 46 10.77 7.23 -2.00
N TYR A 47 10.12 6.07 -2.13
CA TYR A 47 9.91 5.20 -0.95
C TYR A 47 11.20 4.57 -0.44
N ARG A 48 12.15 4.23 -1.33
CA ARG A 48 13.48 3.76 -0.93
C ARG A 48 14.24 4.81 -0.12
N ASP A 49 14.21 6.09 -0.55
CA ASP A 49 14.82 7.19 0.22
C ASP A 49 14.17 7.34 1.60
N LEU A 50 12.83 7.43 1.63
CA LEU A 50 12.07 7.64 2.87
C LEU A 50 12.31 6.54 3.91
N LEU A 51 12.50 5.30 3.47
CA LEU A 51 12.66 4.14 4.34
C LEU A 51 14.12 3.74 4.56
N GLY A 52 15.08 4.43 3.93
CA GLY A 52 16.50 4.08 3.97
C GLY A 52 16.76 2.65 3.48
N LEU A 53 16.13 2.26 2.37
CA LEU A 53 16.22 0.93 1.75
C LEU A 53 16.88 1.04 0.37
N PRO A 54 18.23 1.02 0.31
CA PRO A 54 18.94 1.14 -0.95
C PRO A 54 18.55 -0.01 -1.89
N GLN A 55 18.48 0.30 -3.18
CA GLN A 55 18.13 -0.68 -4.20
C GLN A 55 19.12 -1.86 -4.18
N PRO A 56 18.64 -3.12 -4.16
CA PRO A 56 19.50 -4.29 -4.30
C PRO A 56 20.24 -4.29 -5.64
N TRP A 57 21.36 -5.01 -5.74
CA TRP A 57 22.00 -5.22 -7.03
C TRP A 57 21.12 -6.10 -7.93
N MET A 58 20.77 -5.61 -9.13
CA MET A 58 19.87 -6.30 -10.06
C MET A 58 20.60 -6.66 -11.37
N PRO A 59 21.49 -7.66 -11.36
CA PRO A 59 22.20 -8.06 -12.57
C PRO A 59 21.26 -8.74 -13.58
N GLY A 60 21.44 -8.47 -14.87
CA GLY A 60 20.76 -9.24 -15.92
C GLY A 60 21.24 -10.70 -16.00
N HIS A 61 22.53 -10.92 -15.67
CA HIS A 61 23.14 -12.25 -15.57
C HIS A 61 24.15 -12.25 -14.42
N ALA A 62 24.16 -13.30 -13.61
CA ALA A 62 25.14 -13.46 -12.54
C ALA A 62 25.52 -14.92 -12.35
N ARG A 63 26.82 -15.18 -12.11
CA ARG A 63 27.29 -16.47 -11.62
C ARG A 63 27.42 -16.40 -10.11
N ILE A 64 26.56 -17.12 -9.42
CA ILE A 64 26.49 -17.12 -7.95
C ILE A 64 26.91 -18.50 -7.45
N ARG A 65 27.96 -18.54 -6.61
CA ARG A 65 28.43 -19.82 -6.03
C ARG A 65 27.46 -20.36 -4.97
N HIS A 66 26.91 -19.48 -4.14
CA HIS A 66 25.92 -19.80 -3.12
C HIS A 66 24.84 -18.72 -3.06
N LEU A 67 23.59 -19.14 -3.25
CA LEU A 67 22.41 -18.28 -3.21
C LEU A 67 21.51 -18.71 -2.06
N THR A 68 21.17 -17.77 -1.19
CA THR A 68 20.15 -17.95 -0.14
C THR A 68 18.81 -17.47 -0.67
N VAL A 69 17.80 -18.32 -0.59
CA VAL A 69 16.40 -18.01 -0.94
C VAL A 69 15.54 -18.20 0.30
N TYR A 70 14.68 -17.24 0.57
CA TYR A 70 13.85 -17.24 1.77
C TYR A 70 12.44 -17.70 1.49
N SER A 71 11.89 -18.52 2.39
CA SER A 71 10.47 -18.82 2.45
C SER A 71 9.77 -17.85 3.41
N ASP A 72 9.61 -16.60 3.01
CA ASP A 72 8.89 -15.58 3.78
C ASP A 72 7.39 -15.59 3.47
N PHE A 73 6.77 -16.76 3.69
CA PHE A 73 5.41 -17.05 3.29
C PHE A 73 4.38 -16.25 4.09
N ALA A 74 3.36 -15.76 3.38
CA ALA A 74 2.20 -15.05 3.90
C ALA A 74 2.55 -13.87 4.82
N GLN A 75 1.57 -13.45 5.62
CA GLN A 75 1.70 -12.43 6.65
C GLN A 75 2.02 -13.11 7.98
N ASN A 76 3.30 -13.16 8.36
CA ASN A 76 3.82 -13.88 9.53
C ASN A 76 4.43 -12.93 10.59
N PRO A 77 4.70 -13.38 11.83
CA PRO A 77 5.24 -12.51 12.89
C PRO A 77 6.61 -11.89 12.57
N PHE A 78 7.47 -12.59 11.81
CA PHE A 78 8.77 -12.05 11.42
C PHE A 78 8.61 -10.91 10.40
N LYS A 79 7.65 -11.04 9.46
CA LYS A 79 7.29 -9.99 8.51
C LYS A 79 6.65 -8.79 9.20
N GLU A 80 5.80 -9.03 10.21
CA GLU A 80 5.22 -7.99 11.07
C GLU A 80 6.30 -7.12 11.74
N SER A 81 7.33 -7.73 12.33
CA SER A 81 8.44 -7.00 12.93
C SER A 81 9.12 -6.06 11.93
N ARG A 82 9.28 -6.50 10.68
CA ARG A 82 9.86 -5.68 9.60
C ARG A 82 8.92 -4.56 9.17
N TYR A 83 7.60 -4.80 9.07
CA TYR A 83 6.64 -3.73 8.84
C TYR A 83 6.70 -2.65 9.91
N ARG A 84 6.74 -3.04 11.20
CA ARG A 84 6.85 -2.09 12.30
C ARG A 84 8.14 -1.26 12.20
N GLN A 85 9.26 -1.88 11.85
CA GLN A 85 10.51 -1.14 11.61
C GLN A 85 10.40 -0.15 10.45
N LEU A 86 9.78 -0.53 9.34
CA LEU A 86 9.59 0.36 8.18
C LEU A 86 8.64 1.53 8.49
N ARG A 87 7.56 1.27 9.21
CA ARG A 87 6.63 2.29 9.72
C ARG A 87 7.35 3.28 10.64
N ASP A 88 8.17 2.79 11.57
CA ASP A 88 8.96 3.60 12.48
C ASP A 88 10.00 4.46 11.73
N ARG A 89 10.70 3.90 10.74
CA ARG A 89 11.62 4.67 9.86
C ARG A 89 10.89 5.81 9.16
N LEU A 90 9.73 5.53 8.56
CA LEU A 90 8.93 6.55 7.87
C LEU A 90 8.44 7.64 8.84
N SER A 91 7.92 7.23 10.00
CA SER A 91 7.43 8.14 11.03
C SER A 91 8.53 9.07 11.52
N ARG A 92 9.73 8.53 11.83
CA ARG A 92 10.89 9.33 12.23
C ARG A 92 11.37 10.26 11.12
N ARG A 93 11.34 9.82 9.86
CA ARG A 93 11.71 10.63 8.69
C ARG A 93 10.77 11.81 8.47
N LEU A 94 9.47 11.64 8.78
CA LEU A 94 8.42 12.63 8.50
C LEU A 94 7.97 13.43 9.72
N GLY A 95 8.50 13.17 10.91
CA GLY A 95 8.23 13.95 12.13
C GLY A 95 7.05 13.45 12.97
N GLY A 96 6.67 12.18 12.86
CA GLY A 96 5.64 11.55 13.69
C GLY A 96 4.25 11.45 13.04
N GLN A 97 3.30 10.92 13.79
CA GLN A 97 1.90 10.78 13.36
C GLN A 97 1.07 12.03 13.69
N VAL A 98 0.25 12.48 12.74
CA VAL A 98 -0.76 13.51 12.96
C VAL A 98 -2.12 12.82 12.96
N SER A 99 -2.92 13.00 14.01
CA SER A 99 -4.26 12.40 14.08
C SER A 99 -5.17 13.03 13.01
N ARG A 100 -5.70 12.21 12.10
CA ARG A 100 -6.64 12.64 11.05
C ARG A 100 -7.80 11.65 10.92
N PRO A 101 -9.03 12.10 10.58
CA PRO A 101 -10.18 11.21 10.41
C PRO A 101 -9.92 10.09 9.41
N GLY A 102 -9.42 10.43 8.23
CA GLY A 102 -9.05 9.46 7.21
C GLY A 102 -8.61 10.10 5.90
N VAL A 103 -8.29 9.24 4.93
CA VAL A 103 -7.90 9.62 3.57
C VAL A 103 -8.71 8.81 2.57
N PHE A 104 -9.16 9.46 1.50
CA PHE A 104 -9.55 8.78 0.27
C PHE A 104 -8.40 8.80 -0.72
N LEU A 105 -7.92 7.63 -1.12
CA LEU A 105 -6.92 7.49 -2.18
C LEU A 105 -7.66 7.33 -3.51
N ALA A 106 -7.79 8.43 -4.24
CA ALA A 106 -8.35 8.42 -5.58
C ALA A 106 -7.48 7.58 -6.49
N ARG A 107 -8.10 6.80 -7.37
CA ARG A 107 -7.36 5.87 -8.23
C ARG A 107 -6.47 6.60 -9.24
N GLY A 108 -6.95 7.73 -9.76
CA GLY A 108 -6.37 8.39 -10.92
C GLY A 108 -6.57 7.56 -12.19
N ASP A 109 -5.74 7.84 -13.19
CA ASP A 109 -5.76 7.30 -14.55
C ASP A 109 -4.71 6.19 -14.81
N ASP A 110 -3.91 5.86 -13.79
CA ASP A 110 -2.82 4.90 -13.89
C ASP A 110 -3.25 3.44 -13.57
N GLY A 111 -2.61 2.50 -14.26
CA GLY A 111 -2.78 1.05 -14.03
C GLY A 111 -4.00 0.44 -14.73
N VAL A 112 -4.50 -0.70 -14.21
CA VAL A 112 -5.65 -1.39 -14.81
C VAL A 112 -6.92 -0.54 -14.60
N PRO A 113 -7.69 -0.20 -15.64
CA PRO A 113 -8.89 0.62 -15.48
C PRO A 113 -9.88 0.03 -14.48
N ARG A 114 -10.28 0.81 -13.48
CA ARG A 114 -11.36 0.51 -12.53
C ARG A 114 -12.09 1.81 -12.24
N ARG A 115 -13.03 2.14 -13.12
CA ARG A 115 -13.68 3.45 -13.15
C ARG A 115 -14.86 3.47 -12.19
N LEU A 116 -14.68 4.11 -11.04
CA LEU A 116 -15.75 4.47 -10.12
C LEU A 116 -16.43 5.73 -10.69
N VAL A 117 -17.61 5.57 -11.29
CA VAL A 117 -18.25 6.65 -12.07
C VAL A 117 -18.73 7.81 -11.21
N ASN A 118 -19.02 7.55 -9.94
CA ASN A 118 -19.41 8.55 -8.94
C ASN A 118 -18.26 8.95 -7.99
N GLU A 119 -16.99 8.72 -8.37
CA GLU A 119 -15.81 9.05 -7.53
C GLU A 119 -15.79 10.53 -7.10
N ALA A 120 -16.16 11.45 -8.00
CA ALA A 120 -16.18 12.89 -7.70
C ALA A 120 -17.18 13.23 -6.58
N ALA A 121 -18.41 12.72 -6.66
CA ALA A 121 -19.44 12.93 -5.64
C ALA A 121 -19.05 12.28 -4.29
N LEU A 122 -18.40 11.12 -4.34
CA LEU A 122 -17.84 10.47 -3.15
C LEU A 122 -16.73 11.33 -2.52
N CYS A 123 -15.81 11.87 -3.33
CA CYS A 123 -14.74 12.75 -2.84
C CYS A 123 -15.29 14.00 -2.16
N GLU A 124 -16.30 14.66 -2.76
CA GLU A 124 -16.96 15.82 -2.17
C GLU A 124 -17.59 15.47 -0.81
N THR A 125 -18.29 14.33 -0.74
CA THR A 125 -18.94 13.86 0.49
C THR A 125 -17.91 13.55 1.59
N LEU A 126 -16.83 12.87 1.25
CA LEU A 126 -15.76 12.52 2.20
C LEU A 126 -14.98 13.77 2.65
N ALA A 127 -14.68 14.69 1.74
CA ALA A 127 -14.03 15.96 2.05
C ALA A 127 -14.87 16.80 3.02
N ALA A 128 -16.19 16.86 2.82
CA ALA A 128 -17.13 17.52 3.75
C ALA A 128 -17.12 16.90 5.16
N ARG A 129 -16.70 15.62 5.29
CA ARG A 129 -16.50 14.92 6.57
C ARG A 129 -15.06 15.00 7.10
N GLY A 130 -14.21 15.82 6.49
CA GLY A 130 -12.82 16.04 6.93
C GLY A 130 -11.83 14.97 6.49
N PHE A 131 -12.17 14.13 5.50
CA PHE A 131 -11.20 13.26 4.86
C PHE A 131 -10.30 14.05 3.92
N GLU A 132 -9.02 13.71 3.91
CA GLU A 132 -8.09 14.20 2.89
C GLU A 132 -8.29 13.42 1.58
N ILE A 133 -8.31 14.11 0.44
CA ILE A 133 -8.37 13.47 -0.88
C ILE A 133 -6.97 13.47 -1.48
N VAL A 134 -6.44 12.28 -1.75
CA VAL A 134 -5.08 12.11 -2.30
C VAL A 134 -5.17 11.44 -3.67
N VAL A 135 -4.52 12.05 -4.66
CA VAL A 135 -4.37 11.47 -6.01
C VAL A 135 -2.90 11.06 -6.18
N PRO A 136 -2.53 9.78 -5.95
CA PRO A 136 -1.12 9.37 -5.94
C PRO A 136 -0.39 9.63 -7.26
N SER A 137 -1.08 9.54 -8.41
CA SER A 137 -0.48 9.83 -9.72
C SER A 137 -0.02 11.28 -9.88
N ARG A 138 -0.45 12.19 -9.01
CA ARG A 138 -0.12 13.63 -9.05
C ARG A 138 0.77 14.10 -7.90
N ALA A 139 1.23 13.19 -7.06
CA ALA A 139 2.04 13.51 -5.89
C ALA A 139 3.30 12.65 -5.83
N GLU A 140 4.29 13.15 -5.09
CA GLU A 140 5.53 12.42 -4.78
C GLU A 140 5.37 11.59 -3.49
N PRO A 141 6.17 10.52 -3.29
CA PRO A 141 5.99 9.59 -2.16
C PRO A 141 6.01 10.26 -0.78
N GLU A 142 6.81 11.29 -0.62
CA GLU A 142 6.92 12.06 0.61
C GLU A 142 5.62 12.85 0.89
N GLU A 143 5.06 13.49 -0.14
CA GLU A 143 3.78 14.22 -0.03
C GLU A 143 2.62 13.25 0.25
N ILE A 144 2.55 12.14 -0.49
CA ILE A 144 1.56 11.08 -0.28
C ILE A 144 1.62 10.58 1.16
N SER A 145 2.84 10.25 1.63
CA SER A 145 3.05 9.73 2.98
C SER A 145 2.65 10.73 4.05
N ARG A 146 2.96 12.02 3.88
CA ARG A 146 2.53 13.08 4.81
C ARG A 146 1.01 13.23 4.86
N LYS A 147 0.34 13.17 3.70
CA LYS A 147 -1.13 13.29 3.64
C LYS A 147 -1.82 12.12 4.34
N ILE A 148 -1.28 10.91 4.23
CA ILE A 148 -1.81 9.69 4.88
C ILE A 148 -1.37 9.56 6.34
N MET A 149 -0.27 10.22 6.74
CA MET A 149 0.36 10.03 8.05
C MET A 149 -0.64 10.15 9.20
N GLY A 150 -0.84 9.06 9.95
CA GLY A 150 -1.76 9.01 11.10
C GLY A 150 -3.26 8.99 10.76
N ALA A 151 -3.63 8.76 9.49
CA ALA A 151 -5.01 8.56 9.09
C ALA A 151 -5.61 7.31 9.74
N ARG A 152 -6.75 7.46 10.40
CA ARG A 152 -7.45 6.35 11.06
C ARG A 152 -8.17 5.44 10.07
N ILE A 153 -8.67 5.97 8.96
CA ILE A 153 -9.31 5.18 7.91
C ILE A 153 -8.70 5.54 6.55
N VAL A 154 -8.31 4.55 5.76
CA VAL A 154 -7.90 4.72 4.37
C VAL A 154 -8.93 4.05 3.47
N ILE A 155 -9.58 4.85 2.64
CA ILE A 155 -10.63 4.44 1.71
C ILE A 155 -10.06 4.46 0.29
N ALA A 156 -10.27 3.41 -0.49
CA ALA A 156 -9.92 3.42 -1.91
C ALA A 156 -10.65 2.33 -2.70
N VAL A 157 -10.66 2.45 -4.04
CA VAL A 157 -11.01 1.34 -4.94
C VAL A 157 -9.93 0.25 -4.83
N GLU A 158 -10.30 -1.02 -4.97
CA GLU A 158 -9.32 -2.11 -4.98
C GLU A 158 -8.16 -1.88 -5.99
N GLY A 159 -6.92 -2.00 -5.50
CA GLY A 159 -5.74 -1.91 -6.35
C GLY A 159 -4.43 -1.66 -5.61
N SER A 160 -3.35 -1.55 -6.38
CA SER A 160 -2.00 -1.34 -5.84
C SER A 160 -1.80 0.02 -5.19
N HIS A 161 -2.58 1.05 -5.51
CA HIS A 161 -2.44 2.38 -4.91
C HIS A 161 -2.76 2.38 -3.40
N LEU A 162 -3.52 1.41 -2.89
CA LEU A 162 -3.68 1.20 -1.44
C LEU A 162 -2.35 0.99 -0.71
N SER A 163 -1.31 0.51 -1.40
CA SER A 163 0.00 0.24 -0.78
C SER A 163 0.71 1.49 -0.28
N HIS A 164 0.33 2.68 -0.78
CA HIS A 164 0.80 3.97 -0.27
C HIS A 164 0.52 4.17 1.23
N ALA A 165 -0.46 3.44 1.78
CA ALA A 165 -0.85 3.53 3.18
C ALA A 165 -0.15 2.53 4.13
N ILE A 166 0.47 1.46 3.61
CA ILE A 166 1.07 0.36 4.41
C ILE A 166 1.98 0.90 5.52
N TYR A 167 2.77 1.93 5.19
CA TYR A 167 3.77 2.47 6.10
C TYR A 167 3.35 3.75 6.84
N SER A 168 2.30 4.44 6.39
CA SER A 168 1.97 5.81 6.81
C SER A 168 0.67 5.93 7.61
N MET A 169 -0.33 5.05 7.38
CA MET A 169 -1.60 5.12 8.12
C MET A 169 -1.41 4.89 9.63
N ALA A 170 -2.41 5.17 10.47
CA ALA A 170 -2.33 4.92 11.91
C ALA A 170 -2.10 3.42 12.24
N ASP A 171 -1.43 3.11 13.37
CA ASP A 171 -1.12 1.72 13.76
C ASP A 171 -2.37 0.86 14.00
N ASN A 172 -3.42 1.47 14.56
CA ASN A 172 -4.74 0.87 14.76
C ASN A 172 -5.76 1.31 13.70
N GLY A 173 -5.28 1.74 12.53
CA GLY A 173 -6.12 2.23 11.46
C GLY A 173 -6.97 1.14 10.81
N ALA A 174 -7.79 1.55 9.84
CA ALA A 174 -8.65 0.69 9.06
C ALA A 174 -8.46 0.90 7.56
N PHE A 175 -8.50 -0.18 6.80
CA PHE A 175 -8.78 -0.11 5.37
C PHE A 175 -10.28 -0.23 5.12
N LEU A 176 -10.81 0.60 4.23
CA LEU A 176 -12.13 0.43 3.63
C LEU A 176 -11.99 0.35 2.12
N VAL A 177 -12.16 -0.85 1.57
CA VAL A 177 -11.91 -1.11 0.15
C VAL A 177 -13.22 -1.18 -0.63
N ILE A 178 -13.34 -0.37 -1.68
CA ILE A 178 -14.43 -0.44 -2.65
C ILE A 178 -14.07 -1.50 -3.70
N GLN A 179 -14.80 -2.62 -3.69
CA GLN A 179 -14.59 -3.72 -4.63
C GLN A 179 -15.41 -3.49 -5.90
N PRO A 180 -14.80 -3.62 -7.10
CA PRO A 180 -15.55 -3.70 -8.36
C PRO A 180 -16.55 -4.88 -8.36
N PRO A 181 -17.66 -4.80 -9.12
CA PRO A 181 -18.66 -5.87 -9.17
C PRO A 181 -18.16 -7.17 -9.83
N ASP A 182 -17.16 -7.08 -10.71
CA ASP A 182 -16.65 -8.16 -11.55
C ASP A 182 -15.33 -8.76 -11.06
N ARG A 183 -14.77 -8.23 -9.97
CA ARG A 183 -13.52 -8.70 -9.38
C ARG A 183 -13.51 -8.50 -7.88
N PHE A 184 -13.09 -9.54 -7.17
CA PHE A 184 -12.93 -9.49 -5.72
C PHE A 184 -11.51 -9.90 -5.33
N ALA A 185 -10.73 -8.98 -4.78
CA ALA A 185 -9.39 -9.25 -4.29
C ALA A 185 -9.12 -8.49 -2.98
N MET A 186 -8.51 -9.17 -2.00
CA MET A 186 -8.24 -8.60 -0.68
C MET A 186 -6.78 -8.77 -0.24
N PRO A 187 -5.79 -8.34 -1.06
CA PRO A 187 -4.37 -8.55 -0.73
C PRO A 187 -3.94 -7.87 0.59
N TYR A 188 -4.66 -6.83 1.02
CA TYR A 188 -4.36 -6.09 2.25
C TYR A 188 -5.10 -6.62 3.49
N LYS A 189 -6.02 -7.58 3.36
CA LYS A 189 -6.76 -8.13 4.52
C LYS A 189 -5.84 -8.87 5.48
N GLU A 190 -5.01 -9.77 4.95
CA GLU A 190 -4.06 -10.52 5.77
C GLU A 190 -3.02 -9.59 6.42
N PHE A 191 -2.61 -8.54 5.72
CA PHE A 191 -1.73 -7.51 6.27
C PHE A 191 -2.40 -6.78 7.44
N ALA A 192 -3.64 -6.33 7.24
CA ALA A 192 -4.40 -5.63 8.26
C ALA A 192 -4.56 -6.50 9.51
N ASP A 193 -4.96 -7.77 9.34
CA ASP A 193 -5.09 -8.73 10.46
C ASP A 193 -3.77 -8.90 11.21
N ARG A 194 -2.66 -9.07 10.47
CA ARG A 194 -1.33 -9.26 11.07
C ARG A 194 -0.87 -8.03 11.84
N MET A 195 -1.18 -6.84 11.35
CA MET A 195 -0.79 -5.59 12.00
C MET A 195 -1.75 -5.17 13.12
N GLY A 196 -2.84 -5.91 13.37
CA GLY A 196 -3.87 -5.54 14.34
C GLY A 196 -4.74 -4.37 13.88
N MET A 197 -4.83 -4.16 12.57
CA MET A 197 -5.65 -3.15 11.93
C MET A 197 -7.04 -3.70 11.60
N ARG A 198 -7.98 -2.80 11.34
CA ARG A 198 -9.33 -3.16 10.91
C ARG A 198 -9.42 -3.21 9.39
N PHE A 199 -10.36 -3.99 8.86
CA PHE A 199 -10.60 -4.07 7.43
C PHE A 199 -12.10 -4.16 7.17
N GLY A 200 -12.61 -3.28 6.32
CA GLY A 200 -13.95 -3.35 5.76
C GLY A 200 -13.91 -3.26 4.24
N PHE A 201 -14.98 -3.67 3.61
CA PHE A 201 -15.19 -3.49 2.19
C PHE A 201 -16.65 -3.21 1.90
N VAL A 202 -16.90 -2.59 0.76
CA VAL A 202 -18.21 -2.49 0.10
C VAL A 202 -18.05 -3.01 -1.32
N VAL A 203 -19.12 -3.56 -1.90
CA VAL A 203 -19.11 -4.03 -3.29
C VAL A 203 -19.92 -3.05 -4.12
N ALA A 204 -19.26 -2.42 -5.09
CA ALA A 204 -19.91 -1.49 -6.00
C ALA A 204 -20.83 -2.23 -6.99
N GLU A 205 -21.81 -1.52 -7.54
CA GLU A 205 -22.73 -2.04 -8.55
C GLU A 205 -22.29 -1.65 -9.97
N PRO A 206 -22.57 -2.48 -10.99
CA PRO A 206 -22.33 -2.11 -12.38
C PRO A 206 -23.04 -0.80 -12.75
N ALA A 207 -22.37 0.06 -13.52
CA ALA A 207 -22.92 1.31 -14.00
C ALA A 207 -22.39 1.64 -15.40
N ASP A 208 -23.06 2.54 -16.11
CA ASP A 208 -22.64 2.94 -17.46
C ASP A 208 -21.21 3.51 -17.45
N GLY A 209 -20.31 2.83 -18.18
CA GLY A 209 -18.90 3.21 -18.28
C GLY A 209 -18.07 2.91 -17.03
N GLY A 210 -18.52 2.04 -16.12
CA GLY A 210 -17.75 1.59 -14.96
C GLY A 210 -18.60 0.90 -13.90
N PHE A 211 -18.45 1.34 -12.65
CA PHE A 211 -19.27 0.92 -11.51
C PHE A 211 -19.51 2.09 -10.58
N ALA A 212 -20.56 2.03 -9.78
CA ALA A 212 -20.90 3.02 -8.77
C ALA A 212 -20.97 2.37 -7.38
N ALA A 213 -20.43 3.04 -6.37
CA ALA A 213 -20.57 2.59 -4.99
C ALA A 213 -21.64 3.42 -4.29
N ASP A 214 -22.46 2.79 -3.45
CA ASP A 214 -23.41 3.51 -2.61
C ASP A 214 -22.64 4.33 -1.55
N THR A 215 -22.77 5.65 -1.63
CA THR A 215 -22.13 6.57 -0.69
C THR A 215 -22.64 6.34 0.73
N ASP A 216 -23.93 6.06 0.93
CA ASP A 216 -24.48 5.84 2.27
C ASP A 216 -23.96 4.53 2.88
N GLU A 217 -23.78 3.48 2.06
CA GLU A 217 -23.14 2.24 2.50
C GLU A 217 -21.67 2.45 2.91
N ILE A 218 -20.91 3.22 2.12
CA ILE A 218 -19.53 3.59 2.45
C ILE A 218 -19.48 4.30 3.80
N LEU A 219 -20.37 5.27 4.01
CA LEU A 219 -20.40 6.07 5.24
C LEU A 219 -20.83 5.23 6.44
N ALA A 220 -21.82 4.35 6.29
CA ALA A 220 -22.19 3.39 7.33
C ALA A 220 -21.02 2.46 7.70
N MET A 221 -20.19 2.07 6.72
CA MET A 221 -19.00 1.28 6.99
C MET A 221 -17.88 2.09 7.67
N VAL A 222 -17.72 3.37 7.31
CA VAL A 222 -16.81 4.29 8.02
C VAL A 222 -17.18 4.38 9.50
N ASP A 223 -18.47 4.52 9.82
CA ASP A 223 -18.95 4.60 11.20
C ASP A 223 -18.70 3.28 11.96
N ARG A 224 -18.81 2.13 11.27
CA ARG A 224 -18.47 0.82 11.85
C ARG A 224 -16.98 0.66 12.11
N LEU A 225 -16.11 1.26 11.29
CA LEU A 225 -14.65 1.12 11.35
C LEU A 225 -13.96 2.17 12.24
N SER A 226 -14.67 3.24 12.60
CA SER A 226 -14.22 4.26 13.55
C SER A 226 -14.19 3.73 14.98
#